data_AF-A0A410TLB9-F1
#
_entry.id   AF-A0A410TLB9-F1
#
_cell.length_a   1.000
_cell.length_b   1.000
_cell.length_c   1.000
_cell.angle_alpha   90.00
_cell.angle_beta   90.00
_cell.angle_gamma   90.00
#
_symmetry.space_group_name_H-M   'P 1'
#
loop_
_entity.id
_entity.type
_entity.pdbx_description
1 polymer ?
#
loop_
_entity_poly.entity_id
_entity_poly.type
_entity_poly.pdbx_seq_one_letter_code
_entity_poly.pdbx_strand_id
1 'polypeptide(L)'
;MVQRRSPSRRRYLLGAVGVALAPVAGCTDRGAGDDPDDTDGVEGSDDPNDDLDLREANVVDVAVEATDEGYGFDVTLHHDDDGEEGYANWWQVERPDGTRLGRRELVHAHSEQPFTRSETVDVSEDASCVVVRGHDQTHGYGGVAAVVVPDDGTVRRVAQGPDPTSFDASDCP
;
A
#
# COMPACT_ATOMS: atom_id res chain seq x y z
N MET A 1 12.04 26.36 18.69
CA MET A 1 10.71 26.04 19.27
C MET A 1 9.64 26.59 18.35
N VAL A 2 9.10 25.75 17.46
CA VAL A 2 7.96 26.10 16.60
C VAL A 2 6.93 25.00 16.74
N GLN A 3 5.70 25.44 16.97
CA GLN A 3 4.62 24.68 17.59
C GLN A 3 3.85 23.85 16.55
N ARG A 4 3.90 22.52 16.70
CA ARG A 4 3.09 21.56 15.92
C ARG A 4 1.60 21.80 16.17
N ARG A 5 0.80 21.84 15.09
CA ARG A 5 -0.66 21.83 15.16
C ARG A 5 -1.21 20.63 14.37
N SER A 6 -1.65 19.60 15.09
CA SER A 6 -2.49 18.53 14.56
C SER A 6 -3.97 18.91 14.68
N PRO A 7 -4.82 18.60 13.70
CA PRO A 7 -6.26 18.52 13.93
C PRO A 7 -6.70 17.07 14.12
N SER A 8 -6.99 16.71 15.37
CA SER A 8 -7.85 15.58 15.74
C SER A 8 -9.32 15.97 15.50
N ARG A 9 -10.08 15.11 14.81
CA ARG A 9 -11.55 15.18 14.82
C ARG A 9 -12.15 13.79 14.99
N ARG A 10 -12.26 13.37 16.25
CA ARG A 10 -13.25 12.38 16.70
C ARG A 10 -14.66 12.92 16.41
N ARG A 11 -15.46 12.16 15.66
CA ARG A 11 -16.92 12.29 15.62
C ARG A 11 -17.53 10.93 15.94
N TYR A 12 -18.00 10.80 17.18
CA TYR A 12 -18.96 9.78 17.56
C TYR A 12 -20.35 10.24 17.10
N LEU A 13 -21.10 9.35 16.45
CA LEU A 13 -22.55 9.48 16.33
C LEU A 13 -23.22 8.21 16.83
N LEU A 14 -24.17 8.43 17.73
CA LEU A 14 -25.04 7.49 18.42
C LEU A 14 -26.32 7.22 17.61
N GLY A 15 -26.92 6.05 17.86
CA GLY A 15 -28.35 5.78 17.72
C GLY A 15 -28.76 5.10 16.41
N ALA A 16 -29.72 4.16 16.36
CA ALA A 16 -30.71 3.76 17.34
C ALA A 16 -31.20 2.33 17.09
N VAL A 17 -31.59 1.68 18.18
CA VAL A 17 -32.30 0.39 18.25
C VAL A 17 -33.73 0.54 17.74
N GLY A 18 -34.21 -0.43 16.96
CA GLY A 18 -35.61 -0.58 16.61
C GLY A 18 -36.00 -2.06 16.49
N VAL A 19 -36.55 -2.63 17.56
CA VAL A 19 -37.18 -3.96 17.59
C VAL A 19 -38.68 -3.78 17.37
N ALA A 20 -39.25 -4.53 16.41
CA ALA A 20 -40.69 -4.75 16.33
C ALA A 20 -40.99 -6.20 15.90
N LEU A 21 -41.60 -6.94 16.81
CA LEU A 21 -42.19 -8.27 16.61
C LEU A 21 -43.69 -8.13 16.36
N ALA A 22 -44.23 -8.79 15.33
CA ALA A 22 -45.62 -9.24 15.28
C ALA A 22 -45.77 -10.41 14.29
N PRO A 23 -46.35 -11.56 14.71
CA PRO A 23 -46.54 -12.73 13.86
C PRO A 23 -47.92 -12.71 13.19
N VAL A 24 -47.99 -13.16 11.94
CA VAL A 24 -49.24 -13.63 11.32
C VAL A 24 -49.00 -15.00 10.71
N ALA A 25 -49.73 -15.98 11.22
CA ALA A 25 -49.80 -17.33 10.69
C ALA A 25 -50.74 -17.35 9.48
N GLY A 26 -50.28 -17.98 8.38
CA GLY A 26 -51.09 -18.31 7.22
C GLY A 26 -50.48 -19.51 6.49
N CYS A 27 -51.15 -20.66 6.54
CA CYS A 27 -50.75 -21.91 5.90
C CYS A 27 -51.37 -22.02 4.49
N THR A 28 -50.57 -22.41 3.49
CA THR A 28 -50.84 -23.13 2.21
C THR A 28 -49.72 -22.71 1.24
N ASP A 29 -49.03 -23.48 0.41
CA ASP A 29 -49.13 -24.83 -0.14
C ASP A 29 -47.72 -25.19 -0.67
N ARG A 30 -47.38 -26.48 -0.78
CA ARG A 30 -46.07 -26.95 -1.26
C ARG A 30 -45.94 -26.74 -2.78
N GLY A 31 -45.06 -25.83 -3.20
CA GLY A 31 -44.48 -25.79 -4.55
C GLY A 31 -42.96 -25.73 -4.42
N ALA A 32 -42.28 -26.81 -4.79
CA ALA A 32 -40.83 -26.91 -4.80
C ALA A 32 -40.26 -26.20 -6.03
N GLY A 33 -39.17 -25.45 -5.83
CA GLY A 33 -38.34 -24.88 -6.90
C GLY A 33 -38.28 -23.35 -6.90
N ASP A 34 -37.90 -22.74 -5.77
CA ASP A 34 -37.33 -21.40 -5.77
C ASP A 34 -35.81 -21.61 -5.64
N ASP A 35 -35.10 -21.47 -6.76
CA ASP A 35 -33.65 -21.28 -6.78
C ASP A 35 -33.33 -20.01 -5.96
N PRO A 36 -32.61 -20.10 -4.83
CA PRO A 36 -31.97 -18.90 -4.32
C PRO A 36 -30.83 -18.60 -5.30
N ASP A 37 -31.03 -17.57 -6.12
CA ASP A 37 -29.93 -16.81 -6.68
C ASP A 37 -29.20 -16.17 -5.49
N ASP A 38 -28.39 -16.98 -4.81
CA ASP A 38 -27.38 -16.54 -3.84
C ASP A 38 -26.26 -15.86 -4.63
N THR A 39 -26.57 -14.71 -5.24
CA THR A 39 -25.54 -13.70 -5.43
C THR A 39 -25.27 -13.09 -4.07
N ASP A 40 -24.40 -13.76 -3.30
CA ASP A 40 -23.59 -13.09 -2.30
C ASP A 40 -22.86 -11.96 -3.03
N GLY A 41 -23.44 -10.77 -2.98
CA GLY A 41 -22.78 -9.53 -3.37
C GLY A 41 -21.60 -9.34 -2.45
N VAL A 42 -20.44 -9.89 -2.82
CA VAL A 42 -19.16 -9.40 -2.33
C VAL A 42 -19.08 -7.97 -2.85
N GLU A 43 -19.48 -7.02 -2.01
CA GLU A 43 -19.05 -5.64 -2.19
C GLU A 43 -17.53 -5.68 -2.17
N GLY A 44 -16.92 -5.68 -3.36
CA GLY A 44 -15.47 -5.58 -3.49
C GLY A 44 -15.05 -4.33 -2.73
N SER A 45 -14.16 -4.49 -1.76
CA SER A 45 -13.54 -3.34 -1.13
C SER A 45 -12.85 -2.53 -2.23
N ASP A 46 -13.17 -1.24 -2.35
CA ASP A 46 -12.41 -0.32 -3.21
C ASP A 46 -11.02 0.00 -2.61
N ASP A 47 -10.54 -0.79 -1.64
CA ASP A 47 -9.21 -0.61 -1.08
C ASP A 47 -8.18 -1.14 -2.09
N PRO A 48 -7.31 -0.27 -2.62
CA PRO A 48 -6.32 -0.67 -3.62
C PRO A 48 -5.23 -1.59 -3.07
N ASN A 49 -5.26 -1.93 -1.77
CA ASN A 49 -4.34 -2.87 -1.14
C ASN A 49 -4.94 -4.28 -0.95
N ASP A 50 -6.23 -4.47 -1.20
CA ASP A 50 -6.89 -5.77 -1.01
C ASP A 50 -6.46 -6.82 -2.06
N ASP A 51 -5.96 -6.38 -3.21
CA ASP A 51 -5.49 -7.24 -4.32
C ASP A 51 -3.95 -7.47 -4.31
N LEU A 52 -3.25 -7.10 -3.24
CA LEU A 52 -1.79 -7.26 -3.17
C LEU A 52 -1.38 -8.72 -2.93
N ASP A 53 -0.34 -9.16 -3.63
CA ASP A 53 0.37 -10.38 -3.23
C ASP A 53 1.30 -10.05 -2.06
N LEU A 54 0.90 -10.44 -0.85
CA LEU A 54 1.64 -10.10 0.37
C LEU A 54 2.96 -10.86 0.53
N ARG A 55 3.26 -11.81 -0.36
CA ARG A 55 4.58 -12.44 -0.42
C ARG A 55 5.66 -11.54 -1.04
N GLU A 56 5.21 -10.44 -1.63
CA GLU A 56 6.03 -9.45 -2.30
C GLU A 56 6.11 -8.18 -1.43
N ALA A 57 7.22 -7.46 -1.52
CA ALA A 57 7.43 -6.25 -0.71
C ALA A 57 6.75 -5.03 -1.36
N ASN A 58 5.45 -4.90 -1.13
CA ASN A 58 4.61 -3.88 -1.78
C ASN A 58 4.86 -2.48 -1.21
N VAL A 59 5.21 -1.53 -2.06
CA VAL A 59 5.25 -0.10 -1.68
C VAL A 59 3.83 0.47 -1.68
N VAL A 60 3.24 0.60 -0.50
CA VAL A 60 1.85 1.04 -0.36
C VAL A 60 1.70 2.53 -0.11
N ASP A 61 2.74 3.19 0.41
CA ASP A 61 2.79 4.66 0.58
C ASP A 61 4.23 5.18 0.57
N VAL A 62 4.42 6.42 0.12
CA VAL A 62 5.71 7.13 0.15
C VAL A 62 5.46 8.59 0.51
N ALA A 63 6.09 9.08 1.58
CA ALA A 63 6.18 10.51 1.86
C ALA A 63 7.60 11.01 1.59
N VAL A 64 7.71 12.23 1.06
CA VAL A 64 8.99 12.85 0.68
C VAL A 64 9.13 14.23 1.31
N GLU A 65 10.32 14.53 1.83
CA GLU A 65 10.69 15.85 2.33
C GLU A 65 12.07 16.27 1.83
N ALA A 66 12.20 17.53 1.36
CA ALA A 66 13.50 18.08 1.00
C ALA A 66 14.35 18.37 2.26
N THR A 67 15.64 18.07 2.18
CA THR A 67 16.63 18.27 3.25
C THR A 67 17.88 18.97 2.68
N ASP A 68 18.82 19.36 3.54
CA ASP A 68 20.10 19.92 3.09
C ASP A 68 21.01 18.87 2.39
N GLU A 69 20.72 17.57 2.52
CA GLU A 69 21.53 16.44 2.05
C GLU A 69 20.85 15.64 0.91
N GLY A 70 19.73 16.13 0.39
CA GLY A 70 18.89 15.43 -0.61
C GLY A 70 17.45 15.36 -0.15
N TYR A 71 16.77 14.23 -0.36
CA TYR A 71 15.37 14.04 0.05
C TYR A 71 15.26 12.92 1.08
N GLY A 72 14.50 13.17 2.15
CA GLY A 72 14.05 12.15 3.08
C GLY A 72 12.87 11.41 2.48
N PHE A 73 12.97 10.08 2.41
CA PHE A 73 11.90 9.19 1.97
C PHE A 73 11.40 8.40 3.18
N ASP A 74 10.12 8.54 3.51
CA ASP A 74 9.40 7.64 4.40
C ASP A 74 8.63 6.63 3.54
N VAL A 75 9.12 5.39 3.48
CA VAL A 75 8.53 4.34 2.64
C VAL A 75 7.77 3.37 3.52
N THR A 76 6.49 3.18 3.18
CA THR A 76 5.61 2.21 3.83
C THR A 76 5.51 0.95 2.97
N LEU A 77 5.93 -0.18 3.54
CA LEU A 77 5.82 -1.49 2.93
C LEU A 77 4.66 -2.29 3.53
N HIS A 78 4.06 -3.15 2.71
CA HIS A 78 3.10 -4.16 3.14
C HIS A 78 3.53 -5.53 2.62
N HIS A 79 3.77 -6.45 3.56
CA HIS A 79 4.29 -7.80 3.32
C HIS A 79 3.82 -8.75 4.43
N ASP A 80 3.69 -10.04 4.15
CA ASP A 80 3.38 -11.11 5.11
C ASP A 80 4.66 -11.63 5.79
N ASP A 81 5.40 -10.72 6.43
CA ASP A 81 6.71 -11.01 7.07
C ASP A 81 6.69 -12.12 8.14
N ASP A 82 5.52 -12.42 8.71
CA ASP A 82 5.33 -13.47 9.74
C ASP A 82 4.74 -14.77 9.16
N GLY A 83 4.20 -14.74 7.94
CA GLY A 83 3.43 -15.85 7.36
C GLY A 83 4.24 -16.87 6.57
N GLU A 84 5.51 -16.57 6.23
CA GLU A 84 6.32 -17.41 5.36
C GLU A 84 7.84 -17.41 5.63
N GLU A 85 8.59 -18.22 4.87
CA GLU A 85 10.05 -18.16 4.84
C GLU A 85 10.50 -16.99 3.96
N GLY A 86 10.86 -15.88 4.60
CA GLY A 86 11.22 -14.65 3.92
C GLY A 86 10.81 -13.46 4.76
N TYR A 87 11.16 -12.26 4.29
CA TYR A 87 10.66 -10.98 4.81
C TYR A 87 11.20 -9.89 3.88
N ALA A 88 10.49 -8.77 3.83
CA ALA A 88 10.95 -7.58 3.12
C ALA A 88 12.29 -7.09 3.70
N ASN A 89 13.40 -7.35 3.00
CA ASN A 89 14.75 -7.15 3.54
C ASN A 89 15.37 -5.80 3.17
N TRP A 90 14.81 -5.09 2.21
CA TRP A 90 15.16 -3.70 1.95
C TRP A 90 14.14 -3.05 1.02
N TRP A 91 14.23 -1.71 0.92
CA TRP A 91 13.66 -0.95 -0.17
C TRP A 91 14.72 0.02 -0.72
N GLN A 92 14.58 0.43 -1.97
CA GLN A 92 15.53 1.32 -2.61
C GLN A 92 14.86 2.43 -3.41
N VAL A 93 15.64 3.49 -3.65
CA VAL A 93 15.33 4.58 -4.58
C VAL A 93 16.28 4.47 -5.76
N GLU A 94 15.73 4.50 -6.97
CA GLU A 94 16.49 4.40 -8.21
C GLU A 94 15.99 5.41 -9.25
N ARG A 95 16.83 5.68 -10.25
CA ARG A 95 16.42 6.37 -11.48
C ARG A 95 15.51 5.46 -12.31
N PRO A 96 14.68 6.00 -13.22
CA PRO A 96 13.87 5.18 -14.12
C PRO A 96 14.69 4.11 -14.86
N ASP A 97 15.91 4.43 -15.28
CA ASP A 97 16.84 3.49 -15.95
C ASP A 97 17.39 2.35 -15.05
N GLY A 98 16.95 2.27 -13.78
CA GLY A 98 17.37 1.27 -12.80
C GLY A 98 18.67 1.62 -12.05
N THR A 99 19.27 2.80 -12.29
CA THR A 99 20.44 3.24 -11.52
C THR A 99 20.05 3.53 -10.08
N ARG A 100 20.52 2.71 -9.15
CA ARG A 100 20.27 2.88 -7.71
C ARG A 100 20.91 4.16 -7.18
N LEU A 101 20.11 4.97 -6.49
CA LEU A 101 20.51 6.20 -5.79
C LEU A 101 20.75 5.95 -4.30
N GLY A 102 19.87 5.18 -3.66
CA GLY A 102 19.95 4.87 -2.23
C GLY A 102 19.17 3.61 -1.87
N ARG A 103 19.44 3.05 -0.69
CA ARG A 103 18.76 1.84 -0.19
C ARG A 103 18.69 1.85 1.33
N ARG A 104 17.55 1.41 1.85
CA ARG A 104 17.36 1.13 3.27
C ARG A 104 17.35 -0.36 3.54
N GLU A 105 18.32 -0.84 4.33
CA GLU A 105 18.35 -2.24 4.81
C GLU A 105 17.33 -2.46 5.94
N LEU A 106 16.66 -3.61 5.89
CA LEU A 106 15.77 -4.12 6.93
C LEU A 106 16.36 -5.43 7.44
N VAL A 107 16.74 -5.47 8.72
CA VAL A 107 17.57 -6.56 9.28
C VAL A 107 16.75 -7.62 10.01
N HIS A 108 15.43 -7.50 10.00
CA HIS A 108 14.50 -8.44 10.64
C HIS A 108 13.10 -8.29 10.03
N ALA A 109 12.29 -9.34 10.18
CA ALA A 109 10.88 -9.36 9.88
C ALA A 109 10.08 -8.38 10.76
N HIS A 110 9.03 -7.80 10.20
CA HIS A 110 8.13 -6.85 10.84
C HIS A 110 6.71 -7.44 10.95
N SER A 111 6.31 -7.80 12.18
CA SER A 111 5.00 -8.39 12.47
C SER A 111 3.82 -7.39 12.43
N GLU A 112 4.10 -6.11 12.73
CA GLU A 112 3.11 -5.05 12.60
C GLU A 112 3.14 -4.51 11.17
N GLN A 113 2.06 -4.72 10.44
CA GLN A 113 1.93 -4.40 9.02
C GLN A 113 0.72 -3.49 8.76
N PRO A 114 0.81 -2.56 7.81
CA PRO A 114 2.02 -2.14 7.10
C PRO A 114 3.00 -1.40 8.03
N PHE A 115 4.29 -1.33 7.65
CA PHE A 115 5.30 -0.59 8.41
C PHE A 115 6.06 0.44 7.56
N THR A 116 6.48 1.53 8.20
CA THR A 116 7.22 2.62 7.54
C THR A 116 8.67 2.66 8.02
N ARG A 117 9.62 2.83 7.09
CA ARG A 117 11.03 3.10 7.38
C ARG A 117 11.55 4.22 6.51
N SER A 118 12.48 4.99 7.07
CA SER A 118 12.99 6.21 6.44
C SER A 118 14.44 6.07 6.00
N GLU A 119 14.80 6.74 4.90
CA GLU A 119 16.19 6.96 4.48
C GLU A 119 16.33 8.30 3.76
N THR A 120 17.45 8.99 3.97
CA THR A 120 17.79 10.18 3.18
C THR A 120 18.60 9.76 1.96
N VAL A 121 18.15 10.17 0.78
CA VAL A 121 18.77 9.82 -0.50
C VAL A 121 19.15 11.09 -1.24
N ASP A 122 20.41 11.14 -1.68
CA ASP A 122 20.89 12.17 -2.60
C ASP A 122 20.24 11.95 -3.98
N VAL A 123 19.34 12.85 -4.33
CA VAL A 123 18.72 12.89 -5.65
C VAL A 123 19.20 14.17 -6.30
N SER A 124 20.12 14.04 -7.26
CA SER A 124 20.59 15.17 -8.06
C SER A 124 19.41 15.91 -8.70
N GLU A 125 19.48 17.25 -8.76
CA GLU A 125 18.42 18.14 -9.26
C GLU A 125 17.94 17.86 -10.71
N ASP A 126 18.68 17.04 -11.47
CA ASP A 126 18.34 16.69 -12.86
C ASP A 126 17.28 15.57 -12.99
N ALA A 127 16.88 14.91 -11.90
CA ALA A 127 15.93 13.79 -11.95
C ALA A 127 14.48 14.29 -11.79
N SER A 128 13.71 14.25 -12.88
CA SER A 128 12.28 14.63 -12.87
C SER A 128 11.41 13.68 -12.03
N CYS A 129 11.82 12.43 -11.89
CA CYS A 129 11.21 11.47 -10.98
C CYS A 129 12.20 10.38 -10.59
N VAL A 130 11.86 9.65 -9.54
CA VAL A 130 12.56 8.45 -9.08
C VAL A 130 11.57 7.29 -8.95
N VAL A 131 12.10 6.08 -8.84
CA VAL A 131 11.32 4.87 -8.59
C VAL A 131 11.70 4.34 -7.21
N VAL A 132 10.70 3.99 -6.41
CA VAL A 132 10.84 3.32 -5.11
C VAL A 132 10.32 1.89 -5.24
N ARG A 133 11.11 0.90 -4.80
CA ARG A 133 10.71 -0.52 -4.79
C ARG A 133 11.11 -1.21 -3.50
N GLY A 134 10.25 -2.09 -3.01
CA GLY A 134 10.61 -3.07 -1.99
C GLY A 134 11.30 -4.29 -2.60
N HIS A 135 11.89 -5.09 -1.74
CA HIS A 135 12.40 -6.41 -2.08
C HIS A 135 12.17 -7.39 -0.94
N ASP A 136 11.72 -8.59 -1.29
CA ASP A 136 11.63 -9.75 -0.40
C ASP A 136 12.79 -10.72 -0.68
N GLN A 137 13.26 -11.42 0.36
CA GLN A 137 14.36 -12.38 0.27
C GLN A 137 14.08 -13.57 -0.65
N THR A 138 12.82 -13.96 -0.77
CA THR A 138 12.40 -15.16 -1.49
C THR A 138 11.84 -14.83 -2.87
N HIS A 139 11.04 -13.76 -2.98
CA HIS A 139 10.30 -13.35 -4.17
C HIS A 139 10.92 -12.17 -4.92
N GLY A 140 12.00 -11.57 -4.41
CA GLY A 140 12.74 -10.53 -5.11
C GLY A 140 11.97 -9.21 -5.20
N TYR A 141 11.94 -8.59 -6.39
CA TYR A 141 11.40 -7.24 -6.64
C TYR A 141 9.90 -7.20 -7.03
N GLY A 142 9.16 -8.27 -6.79
CA GLY A 142 7.75 -8.33 -7.13
C GLY A 142 6.90 -7.26 -6.44
N GLY A 143 5.62 -7.23 -6.76
CA GLY A 143 4.62 -6.44 -6.07
C GLY A 143 4.46 -5.05 -6.66
N VAL A 144 4.30 -4.07 -5.78
CA VAL A 144 4.05 -2.67 -6.16
C VAL A 144 5.30 -1.81 -6.02
N ALA A 145 5.66 -1.12 -7.10
CA ALA A 145 6.63 -0.01 -7.11
C ALA A 145 5.90 1.33 -7.06
N ALA A 146 6.61 2.40 -6.73
CA ALA A 146 6.10 3.76 -6.77
C ALA A 146 7.00 4.66 -7.63
N VAL A 147 6.42 5.36 -8.61
CA VAL A 147 7.07 6.48 -9.29
C VAL A 147 6.78 7.75 -8.50
N VAL A 148 7.83 8.48 -8.13
CA VAL A 148 7.76 9.60 -7.18
C VAL A 148 8.40 10.84 -7.81
N VAL A 149 7.71 11.99 -7.75
CA VAL A 149 8.26 13.31 -8.08
C VAL A 149 8.71 13.96 -6.78
N PRO A 150 10.02 14.02 -6.47
CA PRO A 150 10.47 14.44 -5.14
C PRO A 150 10.12 15.89 -4.80
N ASP A 151 10.04 16.78 -5.80
CA ASP A 151 9.85 18.22 -5.60
C ASP A 151 8.47 18.62 -5.10
N ASP A 152 7.43 17.86 -5.48
CA ASP A 152 6.04 18.13 -5.06
C ASP A 152 5.40 16.97 -4.29
N GLY A 153 6.10 15.84 -4.17
CA GLY A 153 5.65 14.67 -3.43
C GLY A 153 4.58 13.85 -4.16
N THR A 154 4.37 14.05 -5.47
CA THR A 154 3.45 13.22 -6.25
C THR A 154 3.93 11.78 -6.28
N VAL A 155 3.03 10.84 -5.95
CA VAL A 155 3.28 9.39 -5.94
C VAL A 155 2.31 8.67 -6.85
N ARG A 156 2.83 7.84 -7.75
CA ARG A 156 2.06 6.94 -8.61
C ARG A 156 2.52 5.50 -8.38
N ARG A 157 1.65 4.69 -7.78
CA ARG A 157 1.91 3.25 -7.59
C ARG A 157 1.73 2.49 -8.91
N VAL A 158 2.55 1.47 -9.11
CA VAL A 158 2.60 0.62 -10.30
C VAL A 158 2.66 -0.82 -9.86
N ALA A 159 1.62 -1.59 -10.19
CA ALA A 159 1.63 -3.04 -10.03
C ALA A 159 2.59 -3.66 -11.06
N GLN A 160 3.68 -4.25 -10.57
CA GLN A 160 4.72 -4.84 -11.40
C GLN A 160 4.47 -6.33 -11.64
N GLY A 161 3.72 -6.97 -10.73
CA GLY A 161 3.60 -8.42 -10.68
C GLY A 161 4.85 -9.06 -10.10
N PRO A 162 5.13 -10.34 -10.40
CA PRO A 162 6.21 -11.09 -9.76
C PRO A 162 7.62 -10.73 -10.21
N ASP A 163 7.74 -10.02 -11.33
CA ASP A 163 9.02 -9.62 -11.91
C ASP A 163 9.14 -8.08 -11.92
N PRO A 164 10.36 -7.53 -11.77
CA PRO A 164 10.56 -6.09 -11.81
C PRO A 164 10.19 -5.53 -13.19
N THR A 165 9.31 -4.53 -13.20
CA THR A 165 8.96 -3.76 -14.41
C THR A 165 10.06 -2.74 -14.74
N SER A 166 10.43 -2.56 -16.00
CA SER A 166 11.34 -1.46 -16.41
C SER A 166 10.59 -0.12 -16.44
N PHE A 167 11.27 0.96 -16.09
CA PHE A 167 10.76 2.32 -16.26
C PHE A 167 11.68 3.14 -17.16
N ASP A 168 11.16 4.23 -17.69
CA ASP A 168 11.91 5.21 -18.45
C ASP A 168 11.44 6.63 -18.10
N ALA A 169 12.12 7.65 -18.62
CA ALA A 169 11.75 9.05 -18.38
C ALA A 169 10.30 9.39 -18.78
N SER A 170 9.70 8.65 -19.72
CA SER A 170 8.30 8.81 -20.11
C SER A 170 7.29 8.32 -19.07
N ASP A 171 7.73 7.56 -18.06
CA ASP A 171 6.90 7.15 -16.94
C ASP A 171 6.84 8.21 -15.84
N CYS A 172 7.71 9.23 -15.88
CA CYS A 172 7.57 10.37 -14.98
C CYS A 172 6.28 11.14 -15.32
N PRO A 173 5.43 11.45 -14.33
CA PRO A 173 4.19 12.19 -14.53
C PRO A 173 4.40 13.67 -14.93
#